data_AF-H4F6C7-F1
#
_entry.id   AF-H4F6C7-F1
#
_cell.length_a   1.000
_cell.length_b   1.000
_cell.length_c   1.000
_cell.angle_alpha   90.00
_cell.angle_beta   90.00
_cell.angle_gamma   90.00
#
_symmetry.space_group_name_H-M   'P 1'
#
loop_
_entity.id
_entity.type
_entity.pdbx_description
1 polymer ?
#
loop_
_entity_poly.entity_id
_entity_poly.type
_entity_poly.pdbx_seq_one_letter_code
_entity_poly.pdbx_strand_id
1 'polypeptide(L)' 'MIDAAQLAALAAVLRSGSFERAARMLGVTSSAISQRIRALEEQVGSPLIIRSQPCQPTEAGQR' A
#
# COMPACT_ATOMS: atom_id res chain seq x y z
N MET A 1 -2.80 -11.09 12.23
CA MET A 1 -3.52 -11.68 11.08
C MET A 1 -3.55 -10.62 9.99
N ILE A 2 -3.07 -10.95 8.79
CA ILE A 2 -3.02 -9.99 7.67
C ILE A 2 -4.44 -9.78 7.15
N ASP A 3 -4.88 -8.53 7.05
CA ASP A 3 -6.21 -8.17 6.57
C ASP A 3 -6.22 -8.08 5.03
N ALA A 4 -7.22 -8.65 4.38
CA ALA A 4 -7.41 -8.58 2.94
C ALA A 4 -7.45 -7.12 2.42
N ALA A 5 -7.98 -6.19 3.21
CA ALA A 5 -8.02 -4.77 2.86
C ALA A 5 -6.62 -4.13 2.82
N GLN A 6 -5.68 -4.62 3.64
CA GLN A 6 -4.28 -4.17 3.65
C GLN A 6 -3.54 -4.65 2.40
N LEU A 7 -3.68 -5.93 2.05
CA LEU A 7 -3.10 -6.50 0.83
C LEU A 7 -3.69 -5.85 -0.42
N ALA A 8 -5.01 -5.61 -0.45
CA ALA A 8 -5.67 -4.91 -1.55
C ALA A 8 -5.13 -3.48 -1.72
N ALA A 9 -4.89 -2.77 -0.61
CA ALA A 9 -4.29 -1.44 -0.63
C ALA A 9 -2.87 -1.48 -1.21
N LEU A 10 -2.02 -2.39 -0.76
CA LEU A 10 -0.65 -2.57 -1.28
C LEU A 10 -0.68 -2.81 -2.78
N ALA A 11 -1.44 -3.80 -3.23
CA ALA A 11 -1.53 -4.15 -4.64
C ALA A 11 -2.07 -2.99 -5.50
N ALA A 12 -3.04 -2.21 -5.00
CA ALA A 12 -3.56 -1.04 -5.70
C ALA A 12 -2.53 0.10 -5.78
N VAL A 13 -1.76 0.35 -4.72
CA VAL A 13 -0.69 1.37 -4.73
C VAL A 13 0.43 0.96 -5.66
N LEU A 14 0.83 -0.31 -5.71
CA LEU A 14 1.88 -0.77 -6.62
C LEU A 14 1.43 -0.75 -8.09
N ARG A 15 0.19 -1.16 -8.39
CA ARG A 15 -0.36 -1.11 -9.75
C ARG A 15 -0.54 0.31 -10.26
N SER A 16 -1.02 1.20 -9.40
CA SER A 16 -1.21 2.60 -9.80
C SER A 16 0.12 3.36 -9.77
N GLY A 17 0.97 3.16 -8.76
CA GLY A 17 2.12 4.01 -8.46
C GLY A 17 1.73 5.30 -7.73
N SER A 18 0.54 5.36 -7.10
CA SER A 18 0.06 6.53 -6.35
C SER A 18 -1.00 6.15 -5.31
N PHE A 19 -0.86 6.68 -4.10
CA PHE A 19 -1.85 6.52 -3.02
C PHE A 19 -3.22 7.10 -3.38
N GLU A 20 -3.25 8.23 -4.08
CA GLU A 20 -4.50 8.89 -4.48
C GLU A 20 -5.24 8.09 -5.58
N ARG A 21 -4.50 7.57 -6.57
CA ARG A 21 -5.10 6.72 -7.61
C ARG A 21 -5.56 5.37 -7.03
N ALA A 22 -4.78 4.77 -6.13
CA ALA A 22 -5.19 3.56 -5.42
C ALA A 22 -6.47 3.77 -4.59
N ALA A 23 -6.58 4.91 -3.91
CA ALA A 23 -7.77 5.30 -3.15
C ALA A 23 -9.01 5.40 -4.03
N ARG A 24 -8.90 6.06 -5.20
CA ARG A 24 -9.97 6.12 -6.21
C ARG A 24 -10.36 4.73 -6.71
N MET A 25 -9.41 3.85 -6.98
CA MET A 25 -9.68 2.48 -7.46
C MET A 25 -10.43 1.63 -6.44
N LEU A 26 -10.17 1.84 -5.15
CA LEU A 26 -10.77 1.06 -4.06
C LEU A 26 -11.99 1.74 -3.42
N GLY A 27 -12.40 2.92 -3.89
CA GLY A 27 -13.55 3.66 -3.35
C GLY A 27 -13.35 4.14 -1.91
N VAL A 28 -12.11 4.47 -1.53
CA VAL A 28 -11.76 4.93 -0.17
C VAL A 28 -10.92 6.21 -0.22
N THR A 29 -10.56 6.77 0.93
CA THR A 29 -9.69 7.94 1.02
C THR A 29 -8.21 7.56 0.92
N SER A 30 -7.36 8.51 0.48
CA SER A 30 -5.89 8.33 0.48
C SER A 30 -5.32 8.12 1.89
N SER A 31 -5.94 8.71 2.92
CA SER A 31 -5.59 8.46 4.32
C SER A 31 -5.89 7.02 4.74
N ALA A 32 -7.02 6.44 4.32
CA ALA A 32 -7.38 5.05 4.60
C ALA A 32 -6.39 4.08 3.94
N ILE A 33 -5.98 4.35 2.69
CA ILE A 33 -4.90 3.58 2.04
C ILE A 33 -3.61 3.70 2.84
N SER A 34 -3.21 4.92 3.23
CA SER A 34 -1.97 5.13 3.98
C SER A 34 -1.94 4.40 5.32
N GLN A 35 -3.07 4.39 6.05
CA GLN A 35 -3.21 3.65 7.30
C GLN A 35 -3.14 2.13 7.09
N ARG A 36 -3.80 1.61 6.05
CA ARG A 36 -3.75 0.19 5.69
C ARG A 36 -2.33 -0.28 5.33
N ILE A 37 -1.60 0.51 4.54
CA ILE A 37 -0.19 0.23 4.22
C ILE A 37 0.66 0.23 5.49
N ARG A 38 0.54 1.28 6.31
CA ARG A 38 1.31 1.39 7.55
C ARG A 38 1.05 0.20 8.49
N ALA A 39 -0.20 -0.19 8.67
CA ALA A 39 -0.55 -1.33 9.51
C ALA A 39 0.03 -2.65 8.95
N LEU A 40 0.11 -2.79 7.63
CA LEU A 40 0.75 -3.94 6.99
C LEU A 40 2.27 -3.93 7.20
N GLU A 41 2.91 -2.77 7.02
CA GLU A 41 4.35 -2.59 7.25
C GLU A 41 4.73 -2.88 8.72
N GLU A 42 3.90 -2.46 9.67
CA GLU A 42 4.05 -2.76 11.10
C GLU A 42 3.93 -4.26 11.39
N GLN A 43 2.99 -4.97 10.73
CA GLN A 43 2.85 -6.42 10.89
C GLN A 43 3.99 -7.21 10.26
N VAL A 44 4.49 -6.77 9.10
CA VAL A 44 5.63 -7.41 8.42
C VAL A 44 6.96 -7.04 9.10
N GLY A 45 7.01 -5.92 9.81
CA GLY A 45 8.22 -5.39 10.45
C GLY A 45 9.19 -4.75 9.47
N SER A 46 8.73 -4.39 8.26
CA SER A 46 9.55 -3.71 7.26
C SER A 46 8.71 -2.83 6.33
N PRO A 47 9.29 -1.74 5.77
CA PRO A 47 8.62 -0.94 4.75
C PRO A 47 8.36 -1.78 3.49
N LEU A 48 7.17 -1.64 2.92
CA LEU A 48 6.74 -2.37 1.71
C LEU A 48 6.72 -1.47 0.48
N ILE A 49 6.67 -0.16 0.68
CA ILE A 49 6.59 0.83 -0.40
C ILE A 49 7.68 1.89 -0.24
N ILE A 50 8.44 2.10 -1.32
CA ILE A 50 9.28 3.28 -1.52
C ILE A 50 8.37 4.42 -1.97
N ARG A 51 8.26 5.46 -1.14
CA ARG A 51 7.48 6.67 -1.43
C ARG A 51 8.20 7.57 -2.43
N SER A 52 8.21 7.15 -3.69
CA SER A 52 8.65 7.91 -4.85
C SER A 52 7.47 8.28 -5.75
N GLN A 53 7.72 9.07 -6.78
CA GLN A 53 6.75 9.38 -7.84
C GLN A 53 7.28 8.81 -9.16
N PRO A 54 6.81 7.63 -9.62
CA PRO A 54 5.74 6.78 -9.06
C PRO A 54 6.18 5.95 -7.85
N CYS A 55 5.22 5.51 -7.02
CA CYS A 55 5.50 4.64 -5.87
C CYS A 55 6.04 3.29 -6.34
N GLN A 56 7.06 2.77 -5.65
CA GLN A 56 7.71 1.51 -6.01
C GLN A 56 7.70 0.52 -4.84
N PRO A 57 7.69 -0.80 -5.08
CA PRO A 57 7.80 -1.78 -4.01
C PRO A 57 9.23 -1.83 -3.46
N THR A 58 9.38 -2.10 -2.17
CA THR A 58 10.65 -2.56 -1.61
C THR A 58 10.87 -4.04 -1.95
N GLU A 59 12.05 -4.59 -1.68
CA GLU A 59 12.28 -6.04 -1.82
C GLU A 59 11.28 -6.88 -1.01
N ALA A 60 10.85 -6.40 0.17
CA ALA A 60 9.83 -7.05 0.98
C ALA A 60 8.44 -6.92 0.36
N GLY A 61 8.14 -5.80 -0.30
CA GLY A 61 6.88 -5.59 -1.01
C GLY A 61 6.74 -6.34 -2.33
N GLN A 62 7.80 -6.98 -2.83
CA GLN A 62 7.80 -7.79 -4.06
C GLN A 62 7.59 -9.30 -3.81
N ARG A 63 7.80 -9.76 -2.58
CA ARG A 63 7.72 -11.18 -2.18
C ARG A 63 6.32 -11.57 -1.74
#